data_AF-A0A419F7E9-F1
#
_entry.id   AF-A0A419F7E9-F1
#
_cell.length_a   1.000
_cell.length_b   1.000
_cell.length_c   1.000
_cell.angle_alpha   90.00
_cell.angle_beta   90.00
_cell.angle_gamma   90.00
#
_symmetry.space_group_name_H-M   'P 1'
#
loop_
_entity.id
_entity.type
_entity.pdbx_description
1 polymer ?
#
loop_
_entity_poly.entity_id
_entity_poly.type
_entity_poly.pdbx_seq_one_letter_code
_entity_poly.pdbx_strand_id
1 'polypeptide(L)'
;MKSGLPIIIFLFSIILMSCSDNDSLQSDYFKYKGTWLWLKTEGGFIGEVTTPEEGTSVKINFDEFGRYRLFRNDSIKVSANFKIQKTEDGYDRISYFDVTSFNFHFAAESNYAKRTNDTLTLWDGMADGYFSFFKKIN
;
A
#
# COMPACT_ATOMS: atom_id res chain seq x y z
N MET A 1 -16.85 -35.85 -62.19
CA MET A 1 -15.97 -35.35 -61.12
C MET A 1 -16.71 -34.25 -60.37
N LYS A 2 -17.04 -34.44 -59.09
CA LYS A 2 -17.59 -33.40 -58.21
C LYS A 2 -16.76 -33.41 -56.92
N SER A 3 -15.93 -32.38 -56.77
CA SER A 3 -15.13 -32.11 -55.58
C SER A 3 -16.01 -31.45 -54.52
N GLY A 4 -16.25 -32.17 -53.42
CA GLY A 4 -16.94 -31.64 -52.24
C GLY A 4 -15.96 -31.49 -51.09
N LEU A 5 -15.34 -30.32 -50.95
CA LEU A 5 -14.78 -29.83 -49.69
C LEU A 5 -14.55 -28.33 -49.86
N PRO A 6 -15.29 -27.47 -49.13
CA PRO A 6 -14.62 -26.75 -48.05
C PRO A 6 -15.59 -26.36 -46.91
N ILE A 7 -15.74 -27.21 -45.89
CA ILE A 7 -16.40 -26.84 -44.61
C ILE A 7 -15.38 -26.75 -43.45
N ILE A 8 -14.09 -26.92 -43.74
CA ILE A 8 -13.03 -26.99 -42.72
C ILE A 8 -12.37 -25.62 -42.43
N ILE A 9 -12.59 -24.60 -43.27
CA ILE A 9 -11.86 -23.32 -43.13
C ILE A 9 -12.54 -22.35 -42.13
N PHE A 10 -13.82 -22.51 -41.82
CA PHE A 10 -14.51 -21.59 -40.91
C PHE A 10 -14.32 -21.90 -39.42
N LEU A 11 -13.86 -23.11 -39.06
CA LEU A 11 -13.69 -23.52 -37.66
C LEU A 11 -12.36 -23.07 -37.04
N PHE A 12 -11.40 -22.59 -37.84
CA PHE A 12 -10.06 -22.21 -37.35
C PHE A 12 -9.97 -20.75 -36.90
N SER A 13 -10.98 -19.92 -37.19
CA SER A 13 -10.96 -18.48 -36.92
C SER A 13 -11.34 -18.10 -35.49
N ILE A 14 -11.84 -19.04 -34.68
CA ILE A 14 -12.38 -18.76 -33.33
C ILE A 14 -11.33 -18.95 -32.22
N ILE A 15 -10.11 -19.40 -32.56
CA ILE A 15 -9.07 -19.75 -31.56
C ILE A 15 -8.08 -18.59 -31.29
N LEU A 16 -8.28 -17.41 -31.88
CA LEU A 16 -7.33 -16.28 -31.78
C LEU A 16 -7.82 -15.09 -30.92
N MET A 17 -8.97 -15.18 -30.23
CA MET A 17 -9.46 -14.13 -29.32
C MET A 17 -9.54 -14.61 -27.85
N SER A 18 -8.46 -15.20 -27.35
CA SER A 18 -8.26 -15.33 -25.90
C SER A 18 -6.88 -14.84 -25.53
N CYS A 19 -6.60 -13.58 -25.86
CA CYS A 19 -5.62 -12.81 -25.10
C CYS A 19 -6.36 -12.39 -23.82
N SER A 20 -6.38 -13.27 -22.82
CA SER A 20 -6.67 -12.82 -21.47
C SER A 20 -5.51 -11.92 -21.10
N ASP A 21 -5.77 -10.64 -20.88
CA ASP A 21 -4.81 -9.74 -20.24
C ASP A 21 -4.45 -10.39 -18.91
N ASN A 22 -3.33 -11.10 -18.92
CA ASN A 22 -2.68 -11.59 -17.73
C ASN A 22 -1.92 -10.36 -17.20
N ASP A 23 -2.69 -9.34 -16.81
CA ASP A 23 -2.25 -8.34 -15.86
C ASP A 23 -1.85 -9.16 -14.65
N SER A 24 -0.56 -9.48 -14.58
CA SER A 24 0.00 -10.18 -13.46
C SER A 24 -0.51 -9.44 -12.24
N LEU A 25 -1.28 -10.12 -11.40
CA LEU A 25 -1.67 -9.70 -10.06
C LEU A 25 -0.39 -9.61 -9.22
N GLN A 26 0.56 -8.76 -9.62
CA GLN A 26 1.56 -8.24 -8.73
C GLN A 26 0.74 -7.43 -7.74
N SER A 27 0.46 -8.02 -6.58
CA SER A 27 -0.40 -7.41 -5.59
C SER A 27 0.07 -5.98 -5.35
N ASP A 28 -0.86 -5.02 -5.30
CA ASP A 28 -0.51 -3.60 -5.16
C ASP A 28 0.39 -3.34 -3.92
N TYR A 29 0.49 -4.31 -3.00
CA TYR A 29 1.39 -4.36 -1.84
C TYR A 29 2.85 -4.08 -2.18
N PHE A 30 3.35 -4.48 -3.35
CA PHE A 30 4.76 -4.29 -3.72
C PHE A 30 5.19 -2.82 -3.73
N LYS A 31 4.28 -1.87 -3.99
CA LYS A 31 4.60 -0.44 -4.02
C LYS A 31 5.13 0.08 -2.69
N TYR A 32 4.56 -0.37 -1.57
CA TYR A 32 4.93 0.08 -0.22
C TYR A 32 5.76 -0.94 0.56
N LYS A 33 6.05 -2.11 -0.03
CA LYS A 33 6.88 -3.15 0.58
C LYS A 33 8.19 -2.57 1.11
N GLY A 34 8.47 -2.87 2.38
CA GLY A 34 9.71 -2.49 3.05
C GLY A 34 9.52 -2.12 4.51
N THR A 35 10.62 -1.73 5.13
CA THR A 35 10.60 -1.15 6.49
C THR A 35 10.90 0.33 6.41
N TRP A 36 10.06 1.12 7.07
CA TRP A 36 10.06 2.57 7.02
C TRP A 36 10.24 3.12 8.44
N LEU A 37 11.28 3.91 8.64
CA LEU A 37 11.57 4.59 9.90
C LEU A 37 10.85 5.93 9.94
N TRP A 38 10.07 6.18 10.98
CA TRP A 38 9.39 7.45 11.20
C TRP A 38 10.42 8.56 11.47
N LEU A 39 10.31 9.65 10.73
CA LEU A 39 11.17 10.82 10.90
C LEU A 39 10.45 11.92 11.69
N LYS A 40 9.21 12.22 11.27
CA LYS A 40 8.39 13.29 11.84
C LYS A 40 6.95 13.15 11.38
N THR A 41 6.06 13.82 12.07
CA THR A 41 4.70 14.14 11.63
C THR A 41 4.53 15.64 11.73
N GLU A 42 3.97 16.27 10.71
CA GLU A 42 3.66 17.70 10.74
C GLU A 42 2.30 18.01 10.13
N GLY A 43 1.65 19.06 10.63
CA GLY A 43 0.34 19.48 10.15
C GLY A 43 -0.54 20.02 11.26
N GLY A 44 -1.85 19.80 11.14
CA GLY A 44 -2.82 20.44 12.01
C GLY A 44 -3.01 21.91 11.68
N PHE A 45 -4.05 22.51 12.25
CA PHE A 45 -4.42 23.91 12.01
C PHE A 45 -3.31 24.91 12.37
N ILE A 46 -2.47 24.56 13.35
CA ILE A 46 -1.39 25.40 13.87
C ILE A 46 -0.01 25.08 13.30
N GLY A 47 0.12 24.05 12.43
CA GLY A 47 1.42 23.62 11.89
C GLY A 47 2.34 23.00 12.95
N GLU A 48 1.79 22.09 13.74
CA GLU A 48 2.56 21.34 14.74
C GLU A 48 3.55 20.40 14.05
N VAL A 49 4.73 20.22 14.66
CA VAL A 49 5.73 19.25 14.22
C VAL A 49 6.06 18.35 15.41
N THR A 50 5.83 17.04 15.23
CA THR A 50 6.19 16.01 16.19
C THR A 50 7.30 15.12 15.61
N THR A 51 8.33 14.85 16.38
CA THR A 51 9.42 13.91 16.04
C THR A 51 9.45 12.77 17.06
N PRO A 52 10.10 11.63 16.74
CA PRO A 52 10.41 10.63 17.75
C PRO A 52 11.15 11.26 18.95
N GLU A 53 10.76 10.86 20.16
CA GLU A 53 11.49 11.18 21.39
C GLU A 53 12.92 10.64 21.31
N GLU A 54 13.85 11.28 22.01
CA GLU A 54 15.23 10.79 22.10
C GLU A 54 15.27 9.33 22.61
N GLY A 55 16.07 8.49 21.94
CA GLY A 55 16.14 7.06 22.24
C GLY A 55 14.92 6.23 21.81
N THR A 56 13.90 6.85 21.22
CA THR A 56 12.74 6.14 20.65
C THR A 56 12.89 5.95 19.14
N SER A 57 12.61 4.73 18.67
CA SER A 57 12.46 4.42 17.25
C SER A 57 11.05 3.94 16.98
N VAL A 58 10.38 4.56 16.00
CA VAL A 58 9.09 4.08 15.46
C VAL A 58 9.31 3.63 14.04
N LYS A 59 8.92 2.39 13.74
CA LYS A 59 9.04 1.80 12.40
C LYS A 59 7.70 1.24 11.98
N ILE A 60 7.42 1.31 10.69
CA ILE A 60 6.33 0.56 10.07
C ILE A 60 6.89 -0.40 9.03
N ASN A 61 6.24 -1.55 8.89
CA ASN A 61 6.60 -2.57 7.92
C ASN A 61 5.36 -2.94 7.11
N PHE A 62 5.49 -2.88 5.80
CA PHE A 62 4.55 -3.49 4.86
C PHE A 62 5.26 -4.68 4.23
N ASP A 63 4.72 -5.88 4.44
CA ASP A 63 5.26 -7.08 3.81
C ASP A 63 4.55 -7.42 2.49
N GLU A 64 5.12 -8.39 1.78
CA GLU A 64 4.62 -8.84 0.47
C GLU A 64 3.32 -9.65 0.56
N PHE A 65 2.90 -10.01 1.76
CA PHE A 65 1.70 -10.82 2.01
C PHE A 65 0.51 -9.96 2.46
N GLY A 66 0.63 -8.63 2.37
CA GLY A 66 -0.46 -7.72 2.75
C GLY A 66 -0.58 -7.53 4.25
N ARG A 67 0.50 -7.72 5.03
CA ARG A 67 0.51 -7.45 6.47
C ARG A 67 1.31 -6.19 6.81
N TYR A 68 0.68 -5.37 7.63
CA TYR A 68 1.21 -4.16 8.23
C TYR A 68 1.64 -4.43 9.67
N ARG A 69 2.79 -3.89 10.07
CA ARG A 69 3.24 -3.90 11.48
C ARG A 69 3.79 -2.54 11.86
N LEU A 70 3.40 -2.03 13.03
CA LEU A 70 4.01 -0.88 13.68
C LEU A 70 4.88 -1.38 14.84
N PHE A 71 6.10 -0.88 14.91
CA PHE A 71 7.06 -1.14 15.97
C PHE A 71 7.40 0.15 16.72
N ARG A 72 7.53 0.06 18.04
CA ARG A 72 8.18 1.09 18.86
C ARG A 72 9.28 0.40 19.67
N ASN A 73 10.53 0.84 19.50
CA ASN A 73 11.72 0.24 20.11
C ASN A 73 11.76 -1.28 19.90
N ASP A 74 11.62 -1.70 18.64
CA ASP A 74 11.60 -3.10 18.16
C ASP A 74 10.47 -4.00 18.68
N SER A 75 9.65 -3.50 19.60
CA SER A 75 8.44 -4.19 20.05
C SER A 75 7.28 -3.91 19.09
N ILE A 76 6.59 -4.96 18.65
CA ILE A 76 5.34 -4.82 17.89
C ILE A 76 4.29 -4.12 18.76
N LYS A 77 3.71 -3.07 18.23
CA LYS A 77 2.62 -2.30 18.84
C LYS A 77 1.31 -2.46 18.09
N VAL A 78 1.38 -2.63 16.77
CA VAL A 78 0.22 -2.87 15.92
C VAL A 78 0.57 -3.95 14.90
N SER A 79 -0.37 -4.85 14.64
CA SER A 79 -0.36 -5.75 13.50
C SER A 79 -1.72 -5.69 12.82
N ALA A 80 -1.76 -5.60 11.51
CA ALA A 80 -3.00 -5.56 10.73
C ALA A 80 -2.76 -6.19 9.35
N ASN A 81 -3.83 -6.61 8.70
CA ASN A 81 -3.82 -6.79 7.25
C ASN A 81 -4.09 -5.44 6.58
N PHE A 82 -3.60 -5.24 5.35
CA PHE A 82 -3.82 -4.00 4.61
C PHE A 82 -4.23 -4.25 3.15
N LYS A 83 -4.97 -3.29 2.59
CA LYS A 83 -5.32 -3.20 1.17
C LYS A 83 -4.94 -1.83 0.62
N ILE A 84 -4.56 -1.79 -0.64
CA ILE A 84 -4.24 -0.55 -1.35
C ILE A 84 -5.30 -0.34 -2.44
N GLN A 85 -5.80 0.88 -2.54
CA GLN A 85 -6.67 1.33 -3.62
C GLN A 85 -6.03 2.57 -4.26
N LYS A 86 -5.69 2.49 -5.55
CA LYS A 86 -5.19 3.64 -6.30
C LYS A 86 -6.27 4.71 -6.36
N THR A 87 -5.88 5.97 -6.20
CA THR A 87 -6.79 7.11 -6.37
C THR A 87 -6.21 8.09 -7.41
N GLU A 88 -7.04 9.02 -7.89
CA GLU A 88 -6.68 9.93 -8.98
C GLU A 88 -5.82 11.13 -8.51
N ASP A 89 -5.72 11.38 -7.20
CA ASP A 89 -5.06 12.56 -6.62
C ASP A 89 -3.54 12.42 -6.40
N GLY A 90 -2.97 11.29 -6.84
CA GLY A 90 -1.55 10.99 -6.67
C GLY A 90 -1.17 10.37 -5.32
N TYR A 91 -2.16 10.08 -4.46
CA TYR A 91 -2.04 9.23 -3.28
C TYR A 91 -2.81 7.92 -3.51
N ASP A 92 -2.33 6.83 -2.91
CA ASP A 92 -3.13 5.62 -2.79
C ASP A 92 -3.81 5.58 -1.43
N ARG A 93 -5.01 5.03 -1.38
CA ARG A 93 -5.71 4.77 -0.13
C ARG A 93 -5.26 3.43 0.46
N ILE A 94 -4.76 3.43 1.68
CA ILE A 94 -4.49 2.24 2.49
C ILE A 94 -5.66 2.01 3.43
N SER A 95 -6.20 0.79 3.45
CA SER A 95 -7.20 0.36 4.42
C SER A 95 -6.65 -0.76 5.28
N TYR A 96 -6.75 -0.62 6.60
CA TYR A 96 -6.30 -1.62 7.58
C TYR A 96 -7.49 -2.42 8.11
N PHE A 97 -7.30 -3.73 8.28
CA PHE A 97 -8.32 -4.64 8.83
C PHE A 97 -7.67 -5.74 9.67
N ASP A 98 -8.47 -6.44 10.47
CA ASP A 98 -7.99 -7.42 11.47
C ASP A 98 -6.90 -6.85 12.40
N VAL A 99 -7.15 -5.62 12.88
CA VAL A 99 -6.18 -4.86 13.67
C VAL A 99 -6.03 -5.48 15.05
N THR A 100 -4.79 -5.77 15.43
CA THR A 100 -4.38 -6.14 16.79
C THR A 100 -3.42 -5.06 17.31
N SER A 101 -3.74 -4.46 18.46
CA SER A 101 -2.89 -3.46 19.12
C SER A 101 -2.44 -3.92 20.50
N PHE A 102 -1.22 -3.51 20.90
CA PHE A 102 -0.58 -3.91 22.16
C PHE A 102 -0.21 -2.67 22.98
N ASN A 103 -1.10 -2.25 23.88
CA ASN A 103 -0.95 -1.05 24.71
C ASN A 103 -0.57 0.19 23.88
N PHE A 104 -1.21 0.33 22.72
CA PHE A 104 -0.93 1.39 21.76
C PHE A 104 -2.25 1.82 21.12
N HIS A 105 -2.51 3.13 21.11
CA HIS A 105 -3.64 3.68 20.38
C HIS A 105 -3.28 3.74 18.90
N PHE A 106 -3.99 2.97 18.08
CA PHE A 106 -3.84 2.99 16.63
C PHE A 106 -5.07 3.63 16.02
N ALA A 107 -4.94 4.89 15.60
CA ALA A 107 -5.91 5.52 14.73
C ALA A 107 -5.59 5.10 13.30
N ALA A 108 -6.46 4.30 12.69
CA ALA A 108 -6.36 3.91 11.28
C ALA A 108 -6.70 5.08 10.32
N GLU A 109 -6.56 6.32 10.77
CA GLU A 109 -7.03 7.52 10.09
C GLU A 109 -6.04 8.00 9.02
N SER A 110 -4.76 7.63 9.13
CA SER A 110 -3.74 7.79 8.08
C SER A 110 -3.97 6.84 6.90
N ASN A 111 -4.97 7.20 6.09
CA ASN A 111 -5.49 6.38 5.01
C ASN A 111 -4.87 6.67 3.66
N TYR A 112 -4.08 7.73 3.50
CA TYR A 112 -3.49 8.10 2.21
C TYR A 112 -1.98 7.93 2.24
N ALA A 113 -1.42 7.34 1.20
CA ALA A 113 0.00 7.06 1.09
C ALA A 113 0.55 7.54 -0.24
N LYS A 114 1.76 8.08 -0.18
CA LYS A 114 2.56 8.40 -1.36
C LYS A 114 4.00 8.02 -1.11
N ARG A 115 4.59 7.33 -2.08
CA ARG A 115 6.00 6.96 -2.07
C ARG A 115 6.75 7.73 -3.13
N THR A 116 7.88 8.32 -2.73
CA THR A 116 8.85 8.94 -3.63
C THR A 116 10.24 8.43 -3.27
N ASN A 117 10.83 7.57 -4.10
CA ASN A 117 12.12 6.91 -3.84
C ASN A 117 12.12 6.17 -2.49
N ASP A 118 12.93 6.66 -1.55
CA ASP A 118 13.11 6.15 -0.19
C ASP A 118 12.29 6.92 0.86
N THR A 119 11.37 7.78 0.42
CA THR A 119 10.45 8.49 1.30
C THR A 119 9.05 7.92 1.15
N LEU A 120 8.42 7.64 2.28
CA LEU A 120 6.99 7.34 2.38
C LEU A 120 6.33 8.48 3.17
N THR A 121 5.28 9.04 2.59
CA THR A 121 4.41 10.01 3.25
C THR A 121 3.06 9.35 3.47
N LEU A 122 2.59 9.36 4.73
CA LEU A 122 1.23 9.00 5.09
C LEU A 122 0.47 10.25 5.49
N TRP A 123 -0.79 10.35 5.09
CA TRP A 123 -1.65 11.50 5.32
C TRP A 123 -3.01 11.01 5.84
N ASP A 124 -3.54 11.70 6.84
CA ASP A 124 -4.85 11.44 7.45
C ASP A 124 -6.05 11.88 6.59
N GLY A 125 -5.80 12.63 5.52
CA GLY A 125 -6.84 13.19 4.67
C GLY A 125 -7.21 14.62 5.06
N MET A 126 -8.38 15.10 4.63
CA MET A 126 -8.81 16.47 4.90
C MET A 126 -9.33 16.70 6.33
N ALA A 127 -9.19 15.74 7.25
CA ALA A 127 -9.77 15.84 8.59
C ALA A 127 -9.07 16.95 9.42
N ASP A 128 -7.76 16.86 9.57
CA ASP A 128 -6.92 17.78 10.32
C ASP A 128 -5.55 18.04 9.65
N GLY A 129 -5.19 17.28 8.61
CA GLY A 129 -4.13 17.63 7.68
C GLY A 129 -2.73 17.30 8.17
N TYR A 130 -2.55 16.25 8.97
CA TYR A 130 -1.22 15.77 9.36
C TYR A 130 -0.61 14.85 8.31
N PHE A 131 0.66 15.11 8.04
CA PHE A 131 1.53 14.32 7.18
C PHE A 131 2.61 13.67 8.03
N SER A 132 2.66 12.34 8.00
CA SER A 132 3.71 11.55 8.62
C SER A 132 4.75 11.14 7.58
N PHE A 133 6.01 11.41 7.85
CA PHE A 133 7.13 11.18 6.95
C PHE A 133 8.00 10.05 7.47
N PHE A 134 8.34 9.14 6.56
CA PHE A 134 9.16 7.98 6.85
C PHE A 134 10.27 7.82 5.80
N LYS A 135 11.40 7.27 6.24
CA LYS A 135 12.53 6.90 5.38
C LYS A 135 12.65 5.39 5.30
N LYS A 136 12.86 4.87 4.09
CA LYS A 136 13.15 3.45 3.90
C LYS A 136 14.49 3.08 4.53
N ILE A 137 14.52 2.00 5.29
CA ILE A 137 15.74 1.54 5.97
C ILE A 137 16.17 0.12 5.59
N ASN A 138 15.31 -0.63 4.88
CA ASN A 138 15.58 -1.96 4.30
C ASN A 138 14.61 -2.20 3.13
#